data_AF-A0A536X5X3-F1
#
_entry.id   AF-A0A536X5X3-F1
#
_cell.length_a   1.000
_cell.length_b   1.000
_cell.length_c   1.000
_cell.angle_alpha   90.00
_cell.angle_beta   90.00
_cell.angle_gamma   90.00
#
_symmetry.space_group_name_H-M   'P 1'
#
loop_
_entity.id
_entity.type
_entity.pdbx_description
1 polymer ?
#
loop_
_entity_poly.entity_id
_entity_poly.type
_entity_poly.pdbx_seq_one_letter_code
_entity_poly.pdbx_strand_id
1 'polypeptide(L)'
;MNVPRRQRGVALLMAMIIVTLVATLASAMIWQQWRAVQVEAAERARAQSAWILSGALDWAKLILREDLKSGRPTALTEPWATPPAEARLSTFLAADKDNTDDAPEAFLSGSITDAQSRYNLRNLIAQGKVDAKELASLQQLLQSIGVAPDVADRVATGMHDALAPPGSAGSTNNV
;
A
#
# COMPACT_ATOMS: atom_id res chain seq x y z
N MET A 1 -47.65 -57.54 -38.61
CA MET A 1 -46.45 -57.52 -37.75
C MET A 1 -45.95 -56.06 -37.66
N ASN A 2 -46.51 -55.24 -36.75
CA ASN A 2 -46.19 -53.81 -36.68
C ASN A 2 -45.18 -53.56 -35.56
N VAL A 3 -43.92 -53.30 -35.93
CA VAL A 3 -42.84 -52.99 -34.99
C VAL A 3 -42.96 -51.50 -34.61
N PRO A 4 -43.02 -51.14 -33.31
CA PRO A 4 -43.25 -49.75 -32.90
C PRO A 4 -42.03 -48.87 -33.22
N ARG A 5 -42.13 -48.08 -34.31
CA ARG A 5 -41.20 -46.99 -34.65
C ARG A 5 -41.51 -45.76 -33.81
N ARG A 6 -41.19 -45.79 -32.52
CA ARG A 6 -41.35 -44.62 -31.62
C ARG A 6 -40.12 -44.28 -30.76
N GLN A 7 -39.08 -45.12 -30.79
CA GLN A 7 -37.88 -44.95 -29.96
C GLN A 7 -36.80 -44.03 -30.58
N ARG A 8 -36.84 -43.76 -31.88
CA ARG A 8 -35.84 -42.92 -32.57
C ARG A 8 -35.94 -41.42 -32.22
N GLY A 9 -37.14 -40.92 -31.92
CA GLY A 9 -37.35 -39.51 -31.55
C GLY A 9 -36.82 -39.19 -30.15
N VAL A 10 -37.05 -40.10 -29.19
CA VAL A 10 -36.58 -39.93 -27.81
C VAL A 10 -35.06 -40.00 -27.71
N ALA A 11 -34.42 -40.91 -28.47
CA ALA A 11 -32.96 -41.01 -28.52
C ALA A 11 -32.30 -39.72 -29.07
N LEU A 12 -32.89 -39.10 -30.09
CA LEU A 12 -32.44 -37.83 -30.65
C LEU A 12 -32.58 -36.67 -29.66
N LEU A 13 -33.70 -36.60 -28.93
CA LEU A 13 -33.91 -35.60 -27.90
C LEU A 13 -32.91 -35.76 -26.74
N MET A 14 -32.69 -37.00 -26.27
CA MET A 14 -31.68 -37.28 -25.24
C MET A 14 -30.27 -36.90 -25.71
N ALA A 15 -29.91 -37.23 -26.95
CA ALA A 15 -28.62 -36.86 -27.52
C ALA A 15 -28.46 -35.34 -27.62
N MET A 16 -29.49 -34.59 -28.06
CA MET A 16 -29.43 -33.13 -28.10
C MET A 16 -29.30 -32.52 -26.70
N ILE A 17 -30.04 -33.03 -25.71
CA ILE A 17 -29.94 -32.55 -24.32
C ILE A 17 -28.53 -32.78 -23.78
N ILE A 18 -27.95 -33.99 -23.98
CA ILE A 18 -26.59 -34.30 -23.53
C ILE A 18 -25.57 -33.37 -24.21
N VAL A 19 -25.66 -33.18 -25.53
CA VAL A 19 -24.76 -32.29 -26.27
C VAL A 19 -24.88 -30.85 -25.77
N THR A 20 -26.09 -30.35 -25.55
CA THR A 20 -26.28 -28.99 -25.01
C THR A 20 -25.71 -28.83 -23.61
N LEU A 21 -25.86 -29.84 -22.75
CA LEU A 21 -25.32 -29.84 -21.38
C LEU A 21 -23.78 -29.87 -21.39
N VAL A 22 -23.18 -30.75 -22.20
CA VAL A 22 -21.74 -30.84 -22.35
C VAL A 22 -21.17 -29.53 -22.91
N ALA A 23 -21.85 -28.93 -23.89
CA ALA A 23 -21.44 -27.64 -24.46
C ALA A 23 -21.53 -26.49 -23.44
N THR A 24 -22.59 -26.44 -22.62
CA THR A 24 -22.71 -25.42 -21.55
C THR A 24 -21.64 -25.60 -20.47
N LEU A 25 -21.39 -26.84 -20.04
CA LEU A 25 -20.35 -27.14 -19.05
C LEU A 25 -18.95 -26.80 -19.59
N ALA A 26 -18.65 -27.14 -20.84
CA ALA A 26 -17.39 -26.80 -21.48
C ALA A 26 -17.20 -25.28 -21.58
N SER A 27 -18.24 -24.54 -21.98
CA SER A 27 -18.19 -23.07 -22.06
C SER A 27 -17.98 -22.42 -20.69
N ALA A 28 -18.62 -22.94 -19.64
CA ALA A 28 -18.42 -22.44 -18.27
C ALA A 28 -16.99 -22.70 -17.76
N MET A 29 -16.44 -23.88 -18.07
CA MET A 29 -15.09 -24.27 -17.67
C MET A 29 -14.01 -23.41 -18.33
N ILE A 30 -14.16 -23.09 -19.61
CA ILE A 30 -13.26 -22.18 -20.34
C ILE A 30 -13.24 -20.78 -19.72
N TRP A 31 -14.41 -20.27 -19.32
CA TRP A 31 -14.50 -18.98 -18.64
C TRP A 31 -13.84 -19.01 -17.25
N GLN A 32 -14.03 -20.10 -16.49
CA GLN A 32 -13.37 -20.29 -15.20
C GLN A 32 -11.85 -20.40 -15.34
N GLN A 33 -11.37 -21.11 -16.36
CA GLN A 33 -9.94 -21.21 -16.67
C GLN A 33 -9.35 -19.84 -17.01
N TRP A 34 -10.02 -19.05 -17.86
CA TRP A 34 -9.58 -17.70 -18.19
C TRP A 34 -9.53 -16.81 -16.94
N ARG A 35 -10.57 -16.85 -16.09
CA ARG A 35 -10.59 -16.13 -14.80
C ARG A 35 -9.45 -16.54 -13.88
N ALA A 36 -9.16 -17.83 -13.74
CA ALA A 36 -8.08 -18.33 -12.90
C ALA A 36 -6.71 -17.82 -13.36
N VAL A 37 -6.43 -17.88 -14.66
CA VAL A 37 -5.18 -17.38 -15.25
C VAL A 37 -5.02 -15.87 -15.00
N GLN A 38 -6.09 -15.10 -15.13
CA GLN A 38 -6.04 -13.65 -14.90
C GLN A 38 -5.78 -13.30 -13.43
N VAL A 39 -6.34 -14.07 -12.48
CA VAL A 39 -6.09 -13.86 -11.05
C VAL A 39 -4.64 -14.20 -10.71
N GLU A 40 -4.13 -15.33 -11.19
CA GLU A 40 -2.74 -15.74 -10.95
C GLU A 40 -1.74 -14.73 -11.54
N ALA A 41 -2.01 -14.21 -12.74
CA ALA A 41 -1.20 -13.16 -13.35
C ALA A 41 -1.18 -11.88 -12.49
N ALA A 42 -2.33 -11.46 -11.96
CA ALA A 42 -2.43 -10.30 -11.08
C ALA A 42 -1.70 -10.51 -9.74
N GLU A 43 -1.77 -11.71 -9.16
CA GLU A 43 -1.05 -12.06 -7.94
C GLU A 43 0.46 -12.06 -8.14
N ARG A 44 0.94 -12.65 -9.23
CA ARG A 44 2.36 -12.63 -9.60
C ARG A 44 2.86 -11.19 -9.82
N ALA A 45 2.09 -10.35 -10.52
CA ALA A 45 2.43 -8.94 -10.74
C ALA A 45 2.51 -8.15 -9.42
N ARG A 46 1.60 -8.40 -8.47
CA ARG A 46 1.66 -7.80 -7.12
C ARG A 46 2.89 -8.26 -6.34
N ALA A 47 3.19 -9.55 -6.35
CA ALA A 47 4.36 -10.09 -5.68
C ALA A 47 5.66 -9.51 -6.26
N GLN A 48 5.77 -9.41 -7.58
CA GLN A 48 6.90 -8.78 -8.27
C GLN A 48 7.05 -7.31 -7.89
N SER A 49 5.95 -6.55 -7.86
CA SER A 49 5.94 -5.14 -7.45
C SER A 49 6.42 -4.95 -6.00
N ALA A 50 5.97 -5.83 -5.10
CA ALA A 50 6.39 -5.80 -3.69
C ALA A 50 7.89 -6.10 -3.53
N TRP A 51 8.43 -7.07 -4.30
CA TRP A 51 9.86 -7.36 -4.34
C TRP A 51 10.68 -6.17 -4.82
N ILE A 52 10.24 -5.50 -5.89
CA ILE A 52 10.90 -4.31 -6.43
C ILE A 52 10.88 -3.17 -5.39
N LEU A 53 9.75 -2.94 -4.73
CA LEU A 53 9.62 -1.91 -3.69
C LEU A 53 10.52 -2.19 -2.49
N SER A 54 10.64 -3.46 -2.08
CA SER A 54 11.56 -3.85 -1.00
C SER A 54 13.01 -3.55 -1.38
N GLY A 55 13.40 -3.87 -2.62
CA GLY A 55 14.72 -3.51 -3.15
C GLY A 55 14.96 -2.00 -3.11
N ALA A 56 14.01 -1.21 -3.59
CA ALA A 56 14.07 0.25 -3.54
C ALA A 56 14.27 0.81 -2.12
N LEU A 57 13.57 0.23 -1.13
CA LEU A 57 13.73 0.58 0.27
C LEU A 57 15.11 0.22 0.81
N ASP A 58 15.68 -0.91 0.41
CA ASP A 58 17.01 -1.33 0.84
C ASP A 58 18.12 -0.45 0.23
N TRP A 59 17.94 -0.01 -1.02
CA TRP A 59 18.77 1.04 -1.62
C TRP A 59 18.68 2.36 -0.86
N ALA A 60 17.47 2.81 -0.50
CA ALA A 60 17.29 4.01 0.32
C ALA A 60 18.00 3.90 1.68
N LYS A 61 17.89 2.74 2.35
CA LYS A 61 18.61 2.48 3.61
C LYS A 61 20.13 2.49 3.41
N LEU A 62 20.64 2.01 2.29
CA LEU A 62 22.08 2.05 2.00
C LEU A 62 22.58 3.49 1.86
N ILE A 63 21.84 4.33 1.13
CA ILE A 63 22.14 5.77 1.00
C ILE A 63 22.17 6.44 2.37
N LEU A 64 21.15 6.22 3.21
CA LEU A 64 21.07 6.79 4.56
C LEU A 64 22.15 6.25 5.50
N ARG A 65 22.57 4.98 5.34
CA ARG A 65 23.68 4.41 6.11
C ARG A 65 25.01 5.03 5.74
N GLU A 66 25.22 5.33 4.46
CA GLU A 66 26.43 6.01 4.01
C GLU A 66 26.47 7.45 4.51
N ASP A 67 25.33 8.15 4.47
CA ASP A 67 25.19 9.48 5.05
C ASP A 67 25.53 9.49 6.55
N LEU A 68 25.01 8.52 7.31
CA LEU A 68 25.32 8.38 8.74
C LEU A 68 26.82 8.19 9.02
N LYS A 69 27.55 7.48 8.15
CA LYS A 69 29.01 7.30 8.30
C LYS A 69 29.78 8.61 8.12
N SER A 70 29.23 9.56 7.35
CA SER A 70 29.87 10.86 7.16
C SER A 70 29.95 11.65 8.48
N GLY A 71 29.07 11.36 9.44
CA GLY A 71 29.02 11.99 10.76
C GLY A 71 28.68 13.48 10.73
N ARG A 72 28.22 14.00 9.59
CA ARG A 72 27.85 15.40 9.40
C ARG A 72 26.43 15.65 9.92
N PRO A 73 26.10 16.89 10.34
CA PRO A 73 24.72 17.26 10.60
C PRO A 73 23.88 17.11 9.34
N THR A 74 22.75 16.41 9.46
CA THR A 74 21.82 16.15 8.36
C THR A 74 21.34 17.45 7.72
N ALA A 75 21.46 17.55 6.40
CA ALA A 75 21.12 18.75 5.64
C ALA A 75 20.38 18.40 4.34
N LEU A 76 19.47 19.29 3.90
CA LEU A 76 18.72 19.13 2.65
C LEU A 76 19.60 19.23 1.38
N THR A 77 20.90 19.49 1.53
CA THR A 77 21.88 19.51 0.44
C THR A 77 22.51 18.14 0.17
N GLU A 78 22.20 17.14 0.99
CA GLU A 78 22.77 15.81 0.90
C GLU A 78 22.09 14.97 -0.19
N PRO A 79 22.78 13.95 -0.76
CA PRO A 79 22.27 13.17 -1.89
C PRO A 79 20.93 12.48 -1.63
N TRP A 80 20.60 12.16 -0.36
CA TRP A 80 19.33 11.54 0.00
C TRP A 80 18.12 12.49 -0.18
N ALA A 81 18.33 13.81 -0.09
CA ALA A 81 17.27 14.81 -0.17
C ALA A 81 16.93 15.21 -1.62
N THR A 82 17.76 14.82 -2.59
CA THR A 82 17.49 15.04 -4.00
C THR A 82 16.57 13.93 -4.52
N PRO A 83 15.38 14.24 -5.07
CA PRO A 83 14.52 13.23 -5.65
C PRO A 83 15.29 12.47 -6.73
N PRO A 84 15.42 11.13 -6.64
CA PRO A 84 15.96 10.36 -7.75
C PRO A 84 15.11 10.64 -8.99
N ALA A 85 15.75 11.05 -10.09
CA ALA A 85 15.09 11.15 -11.38
C ALA A 85 14.41 9.81 -11.68
N GLU A 86 13.24 9.85 -12.34
CA GLU A 86 12.48 8.66 -12.73
C GLU A 86 13.41 7.71 -13.51
N ALA A 87 13.89 6.68 -12.83
CA ALA A 87 14.85 5.76 -13.38
C ALA A 87 14.11 4.49 -13.79
N ARG A 88 14.36 4.08 -15.04
CA ARG A 88 13.84 2.83 -15.57
C ARG A 88 14.33 1.70 -14.66
N LEU A 89 13.45 0.77 -14.33
CA LEU A 89 13.78 -0.39 -13.49
C LEU A 89 14.97 -1.18 -14.06
N SER A 90 15.12 -1.20 -15.39
CA SER A 90 16.29 -1.76 -16.08
C SER A 90 17.61 -1.08 -15.72
N THR A 91 17.64 0.22 -15.43
CA THR A 91 18.83 0.94 -14.95
C THR A 91 19.21 0.55 -13.52
N PHE A 92 18.24 0.17 -12.68
CA PHE A 92 18.50 -0.32 -11.32
C PHE A 92 18.88 -1.81 -11.27
N LEU A 93 18.31 -2.64 -12.15
CA LEU A 93 18.54 -4.10 -12.19
C LEU A 93 19.73 -4.51 -13.07
N ALA A 94 20.20 -3.67 -14.01
CA ALA A 94 21.34 -3.98 -14.89
C ALA A 94 22.70 -4.10 -14.17
N ALA A 95 22.74 -4.03 -12.84
CA ALA A 95 23.87 -4.50 -12.06
C ALA A 95 24.03 -6.03 -12.14
N ASP A 96 22.95 -6.77 -12.44
CA ASP A 96 22.96 -8.21 -12.68
C ASP A 96 22.83 -8.47 -14.20
N LYS A 97 23.92 -8.92 -14.79
CA LYS A 97 24.25 -8.74 -16.22
C LYS A 97 23.63 -9.78 -17.17
N ASP A 98 22.83 -10.71 -16.64
CA ASP A 98 22.42 -11.92 -17.35
C ASP A 98 20.98 -11.89 -17.91
N ASN A 99 20.21 -10.80 -17.77
CA ASN A 99 18.80 -10.81 -18.20
C ASN A 99 18.23 -9.44 -18.65
N THR A 100 18.97 -8.69 -19.46
CA THR A 100 18.57 -7.34 -19.89
C THR A 100 17.56 -7.24 -21.04
N ASP A 101 17.32 -8.32 -21.79
CA ASP A 101 16.46 -8.28 -23.00
C ASP A 101 14.95 -8.44 -22.71
N ASP A 102 14.58 -8.87 -21.50
CA ASP A 102 13.18 -9.09 -21.09
C ASP A 102 12.80 -8.27 -19.83
N ALA A 103 13.54 -7.18 -19.60
CA ALA A 103 13.31 -6.31 -18.44
C ALA A 103 11.95 -5.57 -18.58
N PRO A 104 11.05 -5.66 -17.59
CA PRO A 104 9.76 -4.97 -17.65
C PRO A 104 9.94 -3.46 -17.88
N GLU A 105 9.14 -2.86 -18.76
CA GLU A 105 8.97 -1.40 -18.84
C GLU A 105 8.25 -0.90 -17.57
N ALA A 106 8.98 -0.87 -16.47
CA ALA A 106 8.53 -0.37 -15.19
C ALA A 106 9.39 0.83 -14.79
N PHE A 107 8.73 1.86 -14.29
CA PHE A 107 9.37 3.05 -13.76
C PHE A 107 9.26 3.04 -12.24
N LEU A 108 10.35 3.37 -11.56
CA LEU A 108 10.39 3.51 -10.11
C LEU A 108 10.67 4.97 -9.76
N SER A 109 9.73 5.57 -9.04
CA SER A 109 9.86 6.93 -8.50
C SER A 109 9.67 6.90 -6.99
N GLY A 110 10.43 7.73 -6.28
CA GLY A 110 10.28 7.90 -4.83
C GLY A 110 11.02 9.14 -4.35
N SER A 111 10.76 9.55 -3.12
CA SER A 111 11.46 10.65 -2.46
C SER A 111 11.69 10.30 -1.00
N ILE A 112 12.83 10.72 -0.45
CA ILE A 112 13.11 10.60 0.98
C ILE A 112 12.83 11.96 1.61
N THR A 113 12.17 11.98 2.77
CA THR A 113 11.87 13.21 3.51
C THR A 113 12.22 13.00 4.97
N ASP A 114 12.87 13.99 5.58
CA ASP A 114 13.18 13.96 7.00
C ASP A 114 11.90 14.07 7.83
N ALA A 115 11.66 13.09 8.70
CA ALA A 115 10.54 13.10 9.64
C ALA A 115 10.68 14.15 10.74
N GLN A 116 11.91 14.57 11.07
CA GLN A 116 12.19 15.63 12.05
C GLN A 116 11.96 17.04 11.50
N SER A 117 11.71 17.18 10.19
CA SER A 117 11.33 18.46 9.58
C SER A 117 9.91 18.93 9.98
N ARG A 118 9.13 18.07 10.66
CA ARG A 118 7.75 18.32 11.06
C ARG A 118 7.63 18.39 12.58
N TYR A 119 6.66 19.17 13.06
CA TYR A 119 6.33 19.22 14.48
C TYR A 119 5.82 17.85 14.97
N ASN A 120 6.45 17.33 16.04
CA ASN A 120 6.09 16.03 16.60
C ASN A 120 4.96 16.16 17.61
N LEU A 121 3.75 15.74 17.23
CA LEU A 121 2.57 15.78 18.10
C LEU A 121 2.74 14.99 19.39
N ARG A 122 3.64 13.99 19.44
CA ARG A 122 3.92 13.24 20.68
C ARG A 122 4.51 14.13 21.77
N ASN A 123 5.16 15.23 21.40
CA ASN A 123 5.74 16.18 22.37
C ASN A 123 4.65 16.87 23.21
N LEU A 124 3.41 16.95 22.71
CA LEU A 124 2.29 17.54 23.46
C LEU A 124 2.02 16.84 24.79
N ILE A 125 2.40 15.56 24.94
CA ILE A 125 2.13 14.77 26.14
C ILE A 125 3.46 14.44 26.83
N ALA A 126 3.69 15.05 27.99
CA ALA A 126 4.80 14.74 28.88
C ALA A 126 4.25 14.10 30.15
N GLN A 127 4.74 12.89 30.48
CA GLN A 127 4.36 12.17 31.71
C GLN A 127 2.83 11.99 31.89
N GLY A 128 2.11 11.79 30.77
CA GLY A 128 0.65 11.62 30.78
C GLY A 128 -0.15 12.91 31.01
N LYS A 129 0.49 14.08 30.93
CA LYS A 129 -0.16 15.39 30.99
C LYS A 129 0.18 16.20 29.75
N VAL A 130 -0.70 17.14 29.40
CA VAL A 130 -0.44 18.09 28.31
C VAL A 130 0.68 19.04 28.74
N ASP A 131 1.75 19.14 27.96
CA ASP A 131 2.81 20.12 28.16
C ASP A 131 2.36 21.49 27.61
N ALA A 132 2.27 22.48 28.50
CA ALA A 132 1.82 23.82 28.16
C ALA A 132 2.76 24.54 27.18
N LYS A 133 4.07 24.26 27.20
CA LYS A 133 5.03 24.88 26.28
C LYS A 133 4.86 24.37 24.85
N GLU A 134 4.67 23.07 24.73
CA GLU A 134 4.44 22.39 23.45
C GLU A 134 3.07 22.77 22.86
N LEU A 135 2.04 22.87 23.71
CA LEU A 135 0.73 23.38 23.31
C LEU A 135 0.80 24.81 22.75
N ALA A 136 1.49 25.72 23.45
CA ALA A 136 1.67 27.10 22.99
C ALA A 136 2.43 27.17 21.65
N SER A 137 3.45 26.32 21.48
CA SER A 137 4.22 26.23 20.23
C SER A 137 3.34 25.73 19.07
N LEU A 138 2.49 24.73 19.31
CA LEU A 138 1.53 24.26 18.32
C LEU A 138 0.48 25.32 17.97
N GLN A 139 -0.06 26.03 18.96
CA GLN A 139 -1.00 27.15 18.74
C GLN A 139 -0.36 28.22 17.84
N GLN A 140 0.89 28.59 18.10
CA GLN A 140 1.62 29.56 17.28
C GLN A 140 1.85 29.04 15.85
N LEU A 141 2.18 27.75 15.70
CA LEU A 141 2.32 27.13 14.38
C LEU A 141 0.99 27.16 13.61
N LEU A 142 -0.13 26.77 14.23
CA LEU A 142 -1.45 26.79 13.60
C LEU A 142 -1.87 28.20 13.22
N GLN A 143 -1.61 29.18 14.10
CA GLN A 143 -1.88 30.59 13.80
C GLN A 143 -1.08 31.08 12.59
N SER A 144 0.17 30.64 12.43
CA SER A 144 1.04 31.02 11.30
C SER A 144 0.54 30.52 9.94
N ILE A 145 -0.22 29.42 9.94
CA ILE A 145 -0.84 28.83 8.73
C ILE A 145 -2.33 29.19 8.59
N GLY A 146 -2.85 30.12 9.40
CA GLY A 146 -4.24 30.58 9.33
C GLY A 146 -5.27 29.59 9.90
N VAL A 147 -4.84 28.62 10.70
CA VAL A 147 -5.72 27.67 11.39
C VAL A 147 -6.08 28.23 12.77
N ALA A 148 -7.32 28.01 13.20
CA ALA A 148 -7.79 28.47 14.49
C ALA A 148 -7.04 27.78 15.65
N PRO A 149 -6.69 28.52 16.72
CA PRO A 149 -5.88 27.99 17.82
C PRO A 149 -6.60 26.93 18.67
N ASP A 150 -7.95 26.91 18.65
CA ASP A 150 -8.77 25.90 19.34
C ASP A 150 -8.51 24.47 18.82
N VAL A 151 -8.05 24.34 17.57
CA VAL A 151 -7.66 23.06 16.98
C VAL A 151 -6.48 22.45 17.74
N ALA A 152 -5.53 23.26 18.23
CA ALA A 152 -4.42 22.77 19.03
C ALA A 152 -4.90 22.11 20.34
N ASP A 153 -5.87 22.73 21.01
CA ASP A 153 -6.44 22.22 22.25
C ASP A 153 -7.17 20.89 22.01
N ARG A 154 -7.95 20.81 20.93
CA ARG A 154 -8.63 19.57 20.51
C ARG A 154 -7.65 18.44 20.19
N VAL A 155 -6.55 18.76 19.51
CA VAL A 155 -5.48 17.79 19.21
C VAL A 155 -4.80 17.33 20.50
N ALA A 156 -4.53 18.23 21.43
CA ALA A 156 -3.93 17.88 22.72
C ALA A 156 -4.83 16.97 23.56
N THR A 157 -6.14 17.26 23.63
CA THR A 157 -7.11 16.38 24.30
C THR A 157 -7.17 15.01 23.62
N GLY A 158 -7.31 14.97 22.29
CA GLY A 158 -7.36 13.70 21.56
C GLY A 158 -6.07 12.87 21.71
N MET A 159 -4.90 13.51 21.75
CA MET A 159 -3.62 12.85 22.00
C MET A 159 -3.51 12.31 23.43
N HIS A 160 -3.97 13.09 24.42
CA HIS A 160 -4.03 12.64 25.82
C HIS A 160 -4.89 11.39 25.95
N ASP A 161 -6.09 11.40 25.37
CA ASP A 161 -7.04 10.29 25.47
C ASP A 161 -6.55 9.02 24.73
N ALA A 162 -5.89 9.19 23.59
CA ALA A 162 -5.31 8.08 22.82
C ALA A 162 -4.11 7.41 23.51
N LEU A 163 -3.35 8.17 24.31
CA LEU A 163 -2.20 7.66 25.06
C LEU A 163 -2.56 7.18 26.47
N ALA A 164 -3.78 7.46 26.94
CA ALA A 164 -4.23 7.03 28.24
C ALA A 164 -4.41 5.49 28.26
N PRO A 165 -4.09 4.81 29.39
CA PRO A 165 -4.28 3.37 29.50
C PRO A 165 -5.75 2.99 29.25
N PRO A 166 -6.03 1.85 28.62
CA PRO A 166 -7.41 1.37 28.43
C PRO A 166 -8.05 1.13 29.81
N GLY A 167 -8.84 2.10 30.27
CA GLY A 167 -9.47 2.11 31.60
C GLY A 167 -9.83 3.49 32.15
N SER A 168 -9.28 4.58 31.60
CA SER A 168 -9.62 5.96 31.99
C SER A 168 -10.69 6.63 31.12
N ALA A 169 -11.10 6.01 30.01
CA ALA A 169 -12.10 6.54 29.05
C ALA A 169 -13.56 6.34 29.50
N GLY A 170 -13.82 6.37 30.81
CA GLY A 170 -15.11 6.05 31.41
C GLY A 170 -15.52 7.02 32.51
N SER A 171 -15.53 8.31 32.22
CA SER A 171 -16.29 9.30 33.01
C SER A 171 -16.65 10.51 32.16
N THR A 172 -17.40 10.29 31.07
CA THR A 172 -18.26 11.37 30.56
C THR A 172 -19.47 11.41 31.47
N ASN A 173 -19.32 12.16 32.55
CA ASN A 173 -20.36 12.42 33.54
C ASN A 173 -21.46 13.24 32.85
N ASN A 174 -22.64 12.63 32.68
CA ASN A 174 -23.85 13.33 32.28
C ASN A 174 -24.23 14.36 33.37
N VAL A 175 -24.32 15.62 32.98
CA VAL A 175 -25.20 16.63 33.60
C VAL A 175 -26.16 17.10 32.52
#